data_AF-A0A401UBR2-F1
#
_entry.id   AF-A0A401UBR2-F1
#
_cell.length_a   1.000
_cell.length_b   1.000
_cell.length_c   1.000
_cell.angle_alpha   90.00
_cell.angle_beta   90.00
_cell.angle_gamma   90.00
#
_symmetry.space_group_name_H-M   'P 1'
#
loop_
_entity.id
_entity.type
_entity.pdbx_description
1 polymer ?
#
loop_
_entity_poly.entity_id
_entity_poly.type
_entity_poly.pdbx_seq_one_letter_code
_entity_poly.pdbx_strand_id
1 'polypeptide(L)'
;MLALNRDLPKEREEETEQRKQALRLRNLYRSFVDNTFELIFRSSLQDEIQFSNKLFVETFGFGKFRKAKGSKVHELFNDLDDYNKLKVRAIREQRVQGVAVNFKSLEGKKIVALVNIQIQTNELGEPMINWTALDISERVAFEQNLELKNQQLAKINHQMEKFLYSTSHDLRAPLTTIMGLVNLIRMDSKDNSLVEYADKIELSTHKLDKIIRDIISFSKTTYKNIHSEKIDFESLIWKIVNNHCGDDNFGKIRVQVSVVGSSLFYSDTDRIEIILDNLIRNAVQFVDINKAHSFINITTLVSADTVVVEIHDNGIGIARQYFESIFNMFYKATVHSKGAGLGLYIAKEGIEQLGGSISVNSEVGFGSLFKLSIPNSPKGKLINRKQQLNQAAI
;
A
#
# COMPACT_ATOMS: atom_id res chain seq x y z
N MET A 1 -22.41 -73.77 -58.53
CA MET A 1 -21.13 -73.20 -58.04
C MET A 1 -20.98 -71.80 -58.61
N LEU A 2 -20.42 -70.90 -57.81
CA LEU A 2 -19.91 -69.55 -58.15
C LEU A 2 -20.92 -68.39 -58.21
N ALA A 3 -21.07 -67.70 -57.07
CA ALA A 3 -21.07 -66.23 -57.00
C ALA A 3 -20.92 -65.79 -55.52
N LEU A 4 -19.68 -65.76 -55.01
CA LEU A 4 -19.33 -65.16 -53.72
C LEU A 4 -17.94 -64.53 -53.87
N ASN A 5 -17.89 -63.21 -54.07
CA ASN A 5 -16.76 -62.29 -53.82
C ASN A 5 -16.89 -61.05 -54.71
N ARG A 6 -17.60 -60.00 -54.27
CA ARG A 6 -17.40 -58.65 -54.84
C ARG A 6 -17.42 -57.46 -53.85
N ASP A 7 -17.81 -57.62 -52.57
CA ASP A 7 -17.94 -56.46 -51.66
C ASP A 7 -16.85 -56.30 -50.56
N LEU A 8 -16.02 -57.32 -50.34
CA LEU A 8 -14.97 -57.31 -49.29
C LEU A 8 -13.90 -56.18 -49.37
N PRO A 9 -13.51 -55.63 -50.54
CA PRO A 9 -12.47 -54.59 -50.60
C PRO A 9 -12.95 -53.21 -50.13
N LYS A 10 -14.20 -52.84 -50.44
CA LYS A 10 -14.75 -51.51 -50.12
C LYS A 10 -15.03 -51.35 -48.63
N GLU A 11 -15.60 -52.37 -47.98
CA GLU A 11 -15.82 -52.37 -46.53
C GLU A 11 -14.50 -52.26 -45.75
N ARG A 12 -13.44 -52.94 -46.21
CA ARG A 12 -12.10 -52.84 -45.60
C ARG A 12 -11.46 -51.47 -45.79
N GLU A 13 -11.67 -50.82 -46.92
CA GLU A 13 -11.19 -49.45 -47.17
C GLU A 13 -11.92 -48.43 -46.28
N GLU A 14 -13.25 -48.54 -46.16
CA GLU A 14 -14.06 -47.69 -45.26
C GLU A 14 -13.67 -47.88 -43.79
N GLU A 15 -13.52 -49.12 -43.33
CA GLU A 15 -13.07 -49.43 -41.95
C GLU A 15 -11.67 -48.85 -41.67
N THR A 16 -10.77 -48.92 -42.65
CA THR A 16 -9.42 -48.38 -42.53
C THR A 16 -9.41 -46.86 -42.43
N GLU A 17 -10.24 -46.16 -43.22
CA GLU A 17 -10.36 -44.70 -43.15
C GLU A 17 -11.03 -44.23 -41.87
N GLN A 18 -12.09 -44.91 -41.40
CA GLN A 18 -12.69 -44.62 -40.09
C GLN A 18 -11.67 -44.78 -38.96
N ARG A 19 -10.85 -45.84 -38.99
CA ARG A 19 -9.80 -46.07 -38.01
C ARG A 19 -8.72 -44.99 -38.03
N LYS A 20 -8.34 -44.49 -39.21
CA LYS A 20 -7.41 -43.36 -39.35
C LYS A 20 -8.00 -42.06 -38.81
N GLN A 21 -9.27 -41.78 -39.11
CA GLN A 21 -9.97 -40.59 -38.59
C GLN A 21 -10.07 -40.62 -37.06
N ALA A 22 -10.46 -41.76 -36.47
CA ALA A 22 -10.51 -41.94 -35.02
C ALA A 22 -9.12 -41.73 -34.38
N LEU A 23 -8.06 -42.25 -35.01
CA LEU A 23 -6.69 -42.05 -34.53
C LEU A 23 -6.26 -40.57 -34.59
N ARG A 24 -6.59 -39.86 -35.68
CA ARG A 24 -6.33 -38.42 -35.81
C ARG A 24 -7.05 -37.61 -34.73
N LEU A 25 -8.34 -37.87 -34.52
CA LEU A 25 -9.14 -37.19 -33.50
C LEU A 25 -8.60 -37.45 -32.08
N ARG A 26 -8.23 -38.70 -31.79
CA ARG A 26 -7.60 -39.07 -30.50
C ARG A 26 -6.28 -38.34 -30.26
N ASN A 27 -5.44 -38.24 -31.29
CA ASN A 27 -4.16 -37.55 -31.19
C ASN A 27 -4.35 -36.04 -31.00
N LEU A 28 -5.30 -35.45 -31.73
CA LEU A 28 -5.65 -34.04 -31.60
C LEU A 28 -6.19 -33.73 -30.20
N TYR A 29 -7.11 -34.55 -29.68
CA TYR A 29 -7.62 -34.43 -28.32
C TYR A 29 -6.49 -34.49 -27.27
N ARG A 30 -5.58 -35.46 -27.38
CA ARG A 30 -4.42 -35.53 -26.48
C ARG A 30 -3.56 -34.29 -26.57
N SER A 31 -3.29 -33.78 -27.79
CA SER A 31 -2.50 -32.57 -27.96
C SER A 31 -3.11 -31.35 -27.28
N PHE A 32 -4.44 -31.21 -27.27
CA PHE A 32 -5.11 -30.12 -26.56
C PHE A 32 -5.00 -30.26 -25.04
N VAL A 33 -5.27 -31.46 -24.52
CA VAL A 33 -5.27 -31.73 -23.08
C VAL A 33 -3.86 -31.73 -22.48
N ASP A 34 -2.85 -32.11 -23.26
CA ASP A 34 -1.44 -32.07 -22.85
C ASP A 34 -0.84 -30.66 -22.96
N ASN A 35 -1.49 -29.73 -23.68
CA ASN A 35 -1.09 -28.33 -23.81
C ASN A 35 -1.89 -27.41 -22.86
N THR A 36 -2.19 -27.88 -21.65
CA THR A 36 -2.83 -27.09 -20.59
C THR A 36 -1.89 -26.96 -19.39
N PHE A 37 -2.09 -25.89 -18.61
CA PHE A 37 -1.41 -25.72 -17.31
C PHE A 37 -2.12 -26.47 -16.17
N GLU A 38 -3.24 -27.12 -16.46
CA GLU A 38 -4.03 -27.85 -15.49
C GLU A 38 -3.68 -29.34 -15.49
N LEU A 39 -3.62 -29.93 -14.31
CA LEU A 39 -3.61 -31.37 -14.11
C LEU A 39 -5.01 -31.87 -14.47
N ILE A 40 -5.11 -32.64 -15.55
CA ILE A 40 -6.40 -33.17 -16.03
C ILE A 40 -6.35 -34.68 -15.90
N PHE A 41 -7.31 -35.24 -15.15
CA PHE A 41 -7.44 -36.68 -15.04
C PHE A 41 -8.90 -37.10 -14.86
N ARG A 42 -9.19 -38.37 -15.12
CA ARG A 42 -10.51 -38.97 -14.91
C ARG A 42 -10.38 -40.23 -14.08
N SER A 43 -11.35 -40.46 -13.20
CA SER A 43 -11.44 -41.68 -12.41
C SER A 43 -12.83 -42.32 -12.45
N SER A 44 -12.91 -43.60 -12.11
CA SER A 44 -14.18 -44.27 -11.80
C SER A 44 -14.68 -43.86 -10.41
N LEU A 45 -15.94 -44.20 -10.08
CA LEU A 45 -16.45 -44.07 -8.71
C LEU A 45 -15.74 -45.00 -7.73
N GLN A 46 -15.20 -46.12 -8.20
CA GLN A 46 -14.37 -47.08 -7.45
C GLN A 46 -12.91 -46.61 -7.27
N ASP A 47 -12.67 -45.32 -7.53
CA ASP A 47 -11.45 -44.61 -7.24
C ASP A 47 -10.26 -44.94 -8.15
N GLU A 48 -10.49 -45.47 -9.34
CA GLU A 48 -9.39 -45.83 -10.25
C GLU A 48 -9.19 -44.79 -11.34
N ILE A 49 -7.97 -44.32 -11.52
CA ILE A 49 -7.61 -43.41 -12.60
C ILE A 49 -7.73 -44.13 -13.94
N GLN A 50 -8.54 -43.59 -14.84
CA GLN A 50 -8.76 -44.14 -16.19
C GLN A 50 -8.03 -43.33 -17.27
N PHE A 51 -7.88 -42.02 -17.04
CA PHE A 51 -7.23 -41.09 -17.95
C PHE A 51 -6.47 -40.02 -17.16
N SER A 52 -5.38 -39.50 -17.74
CA SER A 52 -4.61 -38.39 -17.24
C SER A 52 -3.80 -37.76 -18.37
N ASN A 53 -3.57 -36.47 -18.27
CA ASN A 53 -2.70 -35.73 -19.17
C ASN A 53 -1.22 -35.88 -18.80
N LYS A 54 -0.34 -35.44 -19.69
CA LYS A 54 1.11 -35.51 -19.50
C LYS A 54 1.55 -34.77 -18.24
N LEU A 55 1.04 -33.57 -18.00
CA LEU A 55 1.37 -32.77 -16.83
C LEU A 55 1.06 -33.51 -15.52
N PHE A 56 -0.10 -34.18 -15.42
CA PHE A 56 -0.44 -35.02 -14.26
C PHE A 56 0.59 -36.13 -14.02
N VAL A 57 0.98 -36.84 -15.07
CA VAL A 57 1.95 -37.95 -14.98
C VAL A 57 3.30 -37.46 -14.47
N GLU A 58 3.75 -36.29 -14.94
CA GLU A 58 5.00 -35.66 -14.54
C GLU A 58 4.94 -35.13 -13.10
N THR A 59 3.90 -34.37 -12.76
CA THR A 59 3.73 -33.74 -11.43
C THR A 59 3.64 -34.76 -10.30
N PHE A 60 2.95 -35.89 -10.52
CA PHE A 60 2.79 -36.93 -9.50
C PHE A 60 3.89 -38.01 -9.51
N GLY A 61 4.84 -37.96 -10.46
CA GLY A 61 5.97 -38.89 -10.50
C GLY A 61 5.64 -40.28 -11.05
N PHE A 62 4.59 -40.43 -11.86
CA PHE A 62 4.23 -41.73 -12.45
C PHE A 62 5.19 -42.16 -13.58
N GLY A 63 5.90 -41.20 -14.19
CA GLY A 63 6.86 -41.40 -15.29
C GLY A 63 6.23 -41.79 -16.64
N LYS A 64 5.21 -42.65 -16.65
CA LYS A 64 4.43 -43.03 -17.86
C LYS A 64 2.95 -43.14 -17.53
N PHE A 65 2.10 -42.74 -18.48
CA PHE A 65 0.63 -42.85 -18.38
C PHE A 65 0.13 -44.24 -17.98
N ARG A 66 0.75 -45.31 -18.50
CA ARG A 66 0.34 -46.70 -18.19
C ARG A 66 0.48 -47.05 -16.70
N LYS A 67 1.37 -46.38 -15.97
CA LYS A 67 1.52 -46.56 -14.52
C LYS A 67 0.50 -45.77 -13.72
N ALA A 68 0.02 -44.64 -14.25
CA ALA A 68 -1.03 -43.84 -13.61
C ALA A 68 -2.40 -44.50 -13.77
N LYS A 69 -2.67 -45.15 -14.91
CA LYS A 69 -3.92 -45.85 -15.16
C LYS A 69 -4.08 -47.03 -14.19
N GLY A 70 -5.19 -47.06 -13.46
CA GLY A 70 -5.53 -48.08 -12.46
C GLY A 70 -5.08 -47.74 -11.03
N SER A 71 -4.20 -46.74 -10.86
CA SER A 71 -3.84 -46.23 -9.53
C SER A 71 -5.04 -45.56 -8.85
N LYS A 72 -5.00 -45.54 -7.51
CA LYS A 72 -6.08 -45.00 -6.71
C LYS A 72 -5.93 -43.49 -6.52
N VAL A 73 -7.02 -42.73 -6.66
CA VAL A 73 -6.94 -41.26 -6.52
C VAL A 73 -6.63 -40.86 -5.08
N HIS A 74 -7.18 -41.57 -4.09
CA HIS A 74 -6.97 -41.24 -2.67
C HIS A 74 -5.50 -41.31 -2.23
N GLU A 75 -4.67 -42.13 -2.89
CA GLU A 75 -3.22 -42.24 -2.62
C GLU A 75 -2.46 -40.95 -2.93
N LEU A 76 -3.04 -40.08 -3.77
CA LEU A 76 -2.46 -38.80 -4.15
C LEU A 76 -2.80 -37.70 -3.16
N PHE A 77 -3.76 -37.91 -2.25
CA PHE A 77 -4.12 -36.94 -1.23
C PHE A 77 -3.18 -37.04 -0.03
N ASN A 78 -2.83 -35.90 0.56
CA ASN A 78 -2.04 -35.88 1.79
C ASN A 78 -2.87 -36.33 3.00
N ASP A 79 -4.19 -36.09 2.98
CA ASP A 79 -5.15 -36.50 4.00
C ASP A 79 -6.31 -37.26 3.35
N LEU A 80 -6.59 -38.47 3.84
CA LEU A 80 -7.67 -39.32 3.35
C LEU A 80 -9.06 -38.76 3.69
N ASP A 81 -9.19 -38.03 4.80
CA ASP A 81 -10.45 -37.42 5.20
C ASP A 81 -10.85 -36.28 4.25
N ASP A 82 -9.87 -35.47 3.81
CA ASP A 82 -10.08 -34.44 2.78
C ASP A 82 -10.59 -35.05 1.48
N TYR A 83 -9.98 -36.16 1.04
CA TYR A 83 -10.45 -36.91 -0.13
C TYR A 83 -11.89 -37.39 0.04
N ASN A 84 -12.20 -38.03 1.17
CA ASN A 84 -13.52 -38.60 1.43
C ASN A 84 -14.61 -37.52 1.45
N LYS A 85 -14.37 -36.41 2.15
CA LYS A 85 -15.28 -35.25 2.19
C LYS A 85 -15.50 -34.69 0.79
N LEU A 86 -14.43 -34.52 0.03
CA LEU A 86 -14.49 -33.97 -1.33
C LEU A 86 -15.24 -34.90 -2.28
N LYS A 87 -15.02 -36.21 -2.18
CA LYS A 87 -15.72 -37.23 -2.97
C LYS A 87 -17.22 -37.26 -2.66
N VAL A 88 -17.59 -37.29 -1.38
CA VAL A 88 -19.00 -37.27 -0.95
C VAL A 88 -19.68 -36.00 -1.46
N ARG A 89 -19.01 -34.85 -1.32
CA ARG A 89 -19.51 -33.58 -1.84
C ARG A 89 -19.71 -33.62 -3.35
N ALA A 90 -18.73 -34.14 -4.10
CA ALA A 90 -18.83 -34.27 -5.55
C ALA A 90 -19.98 -35.18 -6.00
N ILE A 91 -20.20 -36.31 -5.31
CA ILE A 91 -21.32 -37.22 -5.59
C ILE A 91 -22.67 -36.53 -5.34
N ARG A 92 -22.79 -35.80 -4.23
CA ARG A 92 -24.02 -35.10 -3.86
C ARG A 92 -24.32 -33.93 -4.80
N GLU A 93 -23.32 -33.11 -5.11
CA GLU A 93 -23.49 -31.85 -5.84
C GLU A 93 -23.32 -32.01 -7.36
N GLN A 94 -22.84 -33.17 -7.83
CA GLN A 94 -22.47 -33.47 -9.23
C GLN A 94 -21.36 -32.57 -9.83
N ARG A 95 -21.04 -31.45 -9.17
CA ARG A 95 -20.02 -30.49 -9.53
C ARG A 95 -19.44 -29.82 -8.28
N VAL A 96 -18.12 -29.71 -8.19
CA VAL A 96 -17.39 -28.95 -7.16
C VAL A 96 -16.40 -28.04 -7.85
N GLN A 97 -16.22 -26.81 -7.37
CA GLN A 97 -15.30 -25.85 -7.98
C GLN A 97 -14.47 -25.11 -6.93
N GLY A 98 -13.21 -24.84 -7.29
CA GLY A 98 -12.32 -23.93 -6.55
C GLY A 98 -11.96 -24.40 -5.14
N VAL A 99 -11.95 -25.71 -4.88
CA VAL A 99 -11.58 -26.23 -3.56
C VAL A 99 -10.08 -26.43 -3.50
N ALA A 100 -9.42 -25.78 -2.53
CA ALA A 100 -8.01 -26.00 -2.27
C ALA A 100 -7.79 -27.37 -1.62
N VAL A 101 -6.85 -28.15 -2.16
CA VAL A 101 -6.53 -29.51 -1.74
C VAL A 101 -5.02 -29.67 -1.63
N ASN A 102 -4.60 -30.40 -0.60
CA ASN A 102 -3.21 -30.80 -0.42
C ASN A 102 -3.00 -32.20 -0.98
N PHE A 103 -2.33 -32.26 -2.12
CA PHE A 103 -1.85 -33.50 -2.73
C PHE A 103 -0.42 -33.83 -2.28
N LYS A 104 -0.04 -35.09 -2.51
CA LYS A 104 1.30 -35.62 -2.34
C LYS A 104 1.65 -36.45 -3.56
N SER A 105 2.76 -36.13 -4.21
CA SER A 105 3.32 -36.97 -5.28
C SER A 105 3.84 -38.30 -4.73
N LEU A 106 4.07 -39.27 -5.61
CA LEU A 106 4.65 -40.56 -5.24
C LEU A 106 6.06 -40.43 -4.63
N GLU A 107 6.78 -39.38 -4.97
CA GLU A 107 8.10 -39.05 -4.43
C GLU A 107 8.03 -38.25 -3.12
N GLY A 108 6.81 -37.94 -2.64
CA GLY A 108 6.58 -37.24 -1.38
C GLY A 108 6.54 -35.71 -1.45
N LYS A 109 6.75 -35.11 -2.63
CA LYS A 109 6.55 -33.67 -2.86
C LYS A 109 5.09 -33.29 -2.56
N LYS A 110 4.89 -32.29 -1.69
CA LYS A 110 3.58 -31.71 -1.40
C LYS A 110 3.17 -30.74 -2.51
N ILE A 111 1.90 -30.79 -2.89
CA ILE A 111 1.32 -29.97 -3.96
C ILE A 111 0.02 -29.38 -3.43
N VAL A 112 -0.10 -28.07 -3.41
CA VAL A 112 -1.36 -27.38 -3.10
C VAL A 112 -2.03 -27.05 -4.42
N ALA A 113 -3.25 -27.53 -4.64
CA ALA A 113 -3.96 -27.30 -5.89
C ALA A 113 -5.40 -26.87 -5.69
N LEU A 114 -5.90 -26.01 -6.58
CA LEU A 114 -7.32 -25.69 -6.70
C LEU A 114 -7.98 -26.72 -7.60
N VAL A 115 -8.94 -27.46 -7.05
CA VAL A 115 -9.58 -28.60 -7.71
C VAL A 115 -11.01 -28.25 -8.12
N ASN A 116 -11.33 -28.62 -9.36
CA ASN A 116 -12.68 -28.71 -9.87
C ASN A 116 -13.01 -30.18 -10.16
N ILE A 117 -14.23 -30.59 -9.82
CA ILE A 117 -14.73 -31.94 -10.02
C ILE A 117 -16.06 -31.86 -10.76
N GLN A 118 -16.25 -32.72 -11.74
CA GLN A 118 -17.53 -32.90 -12.40
C GLN A 118 -17.81 -34.38 -12.62
N ILE A 119 -19.00 -34.85 -12.23
CA ILE A 119 -19.43 -36.22 -12.48
C ILE A 119 -20.23 -36.26 -13.79
N GLN A 120 -19.93 -37.24 -14.63
CA GLN A 120 -20.59 -37.48 -15.92
C GLN A 120 -20.75 -38.97 -16.16
N THR A 121 -21.74 -39.38 -16.95
CA THR A 121 -21.88 -40.75 -17.42
C THR A 121 -21.09 -40.94 -18.72
N ASN A 122 -20.39 -42.07 -18.85
CA ASN A 122 -19.72 -42.45 -20.10
C ASN A 122 -20.72 -43.07 -21.10
N GLU A 123 -20.24 -43.41 -22.29
CA GLU A 123 -21.03 -44.02 -23.38
C GLU A 123 -21.67 -45.37 -22.99
N LEU A 124 -21.13 -46.05 -21.98
CA LEU A 124 -21.63 -47.32 -21.43
C LEU A 124 -22.64 -47.11 -20.28
N GLY A 125 -22.98 -45.87 -19.95
CA GLY A 125 -23.88 -45.54 -18.84
C GLY A 125 -23.23 -45.62 -17.45
N GLU A 126 -21.90 -45.73 -17.36
CA GLU A 126 -21.18 -45.79 -16.09
C GLU A 126 -20.75 -44.38 -15.63
N PRO A 127 -20.88 -44.05 -14.34
CA PRO A 127 -20.46 -42.77 -13.80
C PRO A 127 -18.92 -42.64 -13.76
N MET A 128 -18.44 -41.51 -14.26
CA MET A 128 -17.05 -41.07 -14.28
C MET A 128 -16.89 -39.74 -13.56
N ILE A 129 -15.74 -39.56 -12.91
CA ILE A 129 -15.36 -38.30 -12.27
C ILE A 129 -14.28 -37.64 -13.12
N ASN A 130 -14.56 -36.43 -13.61
CA ASN A 130 -13.60 -35.55 -14.25
C ASN A 130 -12.97 -34.65 -13.19
N TRP A 131 -11.64 -34.62 -13.15
CA TRP A 131 -10.87 -33.79 -12.25
C TRP A 131 -10.04 -32.81 -13.07
N THR A 132 -10.12 -31.53 -12.72
CA THR A 132 -9.11 -30.55 -13.13
C THR A 132 -8.51 -29.92 -11.90
N ALA A 133 -7.19 -29.81 -11.85
CA ALA A 133 -6.49 -29.22 -10.72
C ALA A 133 -5.39 -28.26 -11.21
N LEU A 134 -5.35 -27.06 -10.62
CA LEU A 134 -4.30 -26.08 -10.88
C LEU A 134 -3.33 -26.07 -9.70
N ASP A 135 -2.05 -26.39 -9.93
CA ASP A 135 -1.01 -26.28 -8.91
C ASP A 135 -0.79 -24.80 -8.55
N ILE A 136 -1.03 -24.46 -7.29
CA ILE A 136 -0.88 -23.12 -6.73
C ILE A 136 0.18 -23.09 -5.61
N SER A 137 1.02 -24.12 -5.52
CA SER A 137 2.02 -24.26 -4.44
C SER A 137 2.98 -23.07 -4.39
N GLU A 138 3.54 -22.68 -5.53
CA GLU A 138 4.46 -21.54 -5.61
C GLU A 138 3.78 -20.22 -5.24
N ARG A 139 2.52 -20.04 -5.69
CA ARG A 139 1.73 -18.85 -5.38
C ARG A 139 1.44 -18.73 -3.90
N VAL A 140 0.99 -19.81 -3.26
CA VAL A 140 0.71 -19.84 -1.81
C VAL A 140 1.99 -19.59 -1.02
N ALA A 141 3.12 -20.19 -1.41
CA ALA A 141 4.41 -19.96 -0.77
C ALA A 141 4.88 -18.50 -0.91
N PHE A 142 4.68 -17.90 -2.08
CA PHE A 142 4.99 -16.50 -2.33
C PHE A 142 4.11 -15.56 -1.48
N GLU A 143 2.79 -15.80 -1.45
CA GLU A 143 1.85 -15.02 -0.63
C GLU A 143 2.20 -15.11 0.86
N GLN A 144 2.56 -16.29 1.37
CA GLN A 144 3.00 -16.48 2.75
C GLN A 144 4.32 -15.75 3.06
N ASN A 145 5.30 -15.82 2.15
CA ASN A 145 6.57 -15.12 2.33
C ASN A 145 6.36 -13.60 2.33
N LEU A 146 5.54 -13.09 1.41
CA LEU A 146 5.17 -11.69 1.35
C LEU A 146 4.51 -11.22 2.64
N GLU A 147 3.56 -11.99 3.17
CA GLU A 147 2.90 -11.68 4.44
C GLU A 147 3.90 -11.65 5.61
N LEU A 148 4.80 -12.63 5.68
CA LEU A 148 5.84 -12.68 6.72
C LEU A 148 6.80 -11.48 6.62
N LYS A 149 7.18 -11.08 5.42
CA LYS A 149 8.01 -9.88 5.19
C LYS A 149 7.28 -8.60 5.59
N ASN A 150 6.00 -8.46 5.26
CA ASN A 150 5.17 -7.33 5.67
C ASN A 150 5.09 -7.23 7.20
N GLN A 151 4.88 -8.35 7.89
CA GLN A 151 4.86 -8.39 9.36
C GLN A 151 6.21 -7.99 9.96
N GLN A 152 7.33 -8.43 9.38
CA GLN A 152 8.67 -8.02 9.81
C GLN A 152 8.90 -6.52 9.62
N LEU A 153 8.53 -5.98 8.46
CA LEU A 153 8.62 -4.54 8.18
C LEU A 153 7.78 -3.71 9.15
N ALA A 154 6.52 -4.12 9.39
CA ALA A 154 5.64 -3.45 10.35
C ALA A 154 6.23 -3.45 11.77
N LYS A 155 6.83 -4.58 12.19
CA LYS A 155 7.49 -4.68 13.50
C LYS A 155 8.71 -3.76 13.61
N ILE A 156 9.57 -3.73 12.58
CA ILE A 156 10.74 -2.85 12.53
C ILE A 156 10.31 -1.38 12.57
N ASN A 157 9.29 -1.01 11.80
CA ASN A 157 8.74 0.35 11.80
C ASN A 157 8.24 0.77 13.17
N HIS A 158 7.47 -0.10 13.85
CA HIS A 158 6.99 0.20 15.20
C HIS A 158 8.12 0.30 16.24
N GLN A 159 9.15 -0.53 16.12
CA GLN A 159 10.33 -0.43 16.98
C GLN A 159 11.09 0.88 16.74
N MET A 160 11.23 1.29 15.48
CA MET A 160 11.88 2.56 15.12
C MET A 160 11.09 3.76 15.63
N GLU A 161 9.77 3.76 15.49
CA GLU A 161 8.88 4.78 16.06
C GLU A 161 9.09 4.93 17.58
N LYS A 162 9.03 3.80 18.30
CA LYS A 162 9.20 3.80 19.75
C LYS A 162 10.59 4.29 20.16
N PHE A 163 11.63 3.89 19.43
CA PHE A 163 13.00 4.32 19.68
C PHE A 163 13.18 5.82 19.45
N LEU A 164 12.71 6.35 18.31
CA LEU A 164 12.79 7.78 18.00
C LEU A 164 12.02 8.62 19.01
N TYR A 165 10.81 8.20 19.39
CA TYR A 165 10.00 8.91 20.36
C TYR A 165 10.62 8.93 21.76
N SER A 166 11.03 7.77 22.28
CA SER A 166 11.64 7.66 23.63
C SER A 166 12.96 8.40 23.73
N THR A 167 13.87 8.20 22.77
CA THR A 167 15.16 8.90 22.74
C THR A 167 14.96 10.42 22.67
N SER A 168 14.00 10.89 21.88
CA SER A 168 13.69 12.33 21.77
C SER A 168 13.16 12.90 23.09
N HIS A 169 12.28 12.17 23.77
CA HIS A 169 11.76 12.56 25.08
C HIS A 169 12.90 12.64 26.13
N ASP A 170 13.75 11.62 26.16
CA ASP A 170 14.84 11.51 27.13
C ASP A 170 15.95 12.54 26.89
N LEU A 171 16.12 13.01 25.65
CA LEU A 171 17.02 14.12 25.31
C LEU A 171 16.44 15.50 25.67
N ARG A 172 15.12 15.66 25.75
CA ARG A 172 14.48 16.94 26.12
C ARG A 172 14.70 17.28 27.59
N ALA A 173 14.62 16.30 28.48
CA ALA A 173 14.80 16.51 29.92
C ALA A 173 16.15 17.17 30.29
N PRO A 174 17.32 16.66 29.86
CA PRO A 174 18.61 17.28 30.19
C PRO A 174 18.77 18.67 29.54
N LEU A 175 18.18 18.91 28.37
CA LEU A 175 18.16 20.25 27.78
C LEU A 175 17.42 21.26 28.65
N THR A 176 16.23 20.90 29.14
CA THR A 176 15.47 21.77 30.05
C THR A 176 16.28 22.09 31.31
N THR A 177 17.02 21.12 31.84
CA THR A 177 17.93 21.33 32.97
C THR A 177 19.07 22.30 32.63
N ILE A 178 19.70 22.16 31.46
CA ILE A 178 20.73 23.10 30.99
C ILE A 178 20.16 24.52 30.87
N MET A 179 18.96 24.67 30.32
CA MET A 179 18.27 25.97 30.21
C MET A 179 18.00 26.58 31.59
N GLY A 180 17.60 25.76 32.57
CA GLY A 180 17.41 26.21 33.95
C GLY A 180 18.72 26.68 34.60
N LEU A 181 19.82 25.96 34.41
CA LEU A 181 21.14 26.34 34.92
C LEU A 181 21.67 27.63 34.27
N VAL A 182 21.44 27.80 32.97
CA VAL A 182 21.75 29.04 32.23
C VAL A 182 20.99 30.23 32.79
N ASN A 183 19.69 30.07 33.08
CA ASN A 183 18.89 31.12 33.69
C ASN A 183 19.39 31.48 35.10
N LEU A 184 19.82 30.49 35.89
CA LEU A 184 20.44 30.74 37.19
C LEU A 184 21.75 31.54 37.08
N ILE A 185 22.62 31.20 36.11
CA ILE A 185 23.86 31.94 35.86
C ILE A 185 23.57 33.42 35.50
N ARG A 186 22.52 33.68 34.72
CA ARG A 186 22.10 35.06 34.38
C ARG A 186 21.59 35.84 35.59
N MET A 187 20.88 35.17 36.51
CA MET A 187 20.30 35.80 37.70
C MET A 187 21.37 36.11 38.77
N ASP A 188 22.38 35.25 38.93
CA ASP A 188 23.39 35.39 40.00
C ASP A 188 24.68 36.11 39.57
N SER A 189 24.99 36.20 38.27
CA SER A 189 26.27 36.76 37.81
C SER A 189 26.22 38.26 37.52
N LYS A 190 27.22 39.00 38.03
CA LYS A 190 27.51 40.41 37.65
C LYS A 190 28.56 40.54 36.54
N ASP A 191 29.12 39.42 36.10
CA ASP A 191 30.14 39.38 35.06
C ASP A 191 29.48 39.23 33.68
N ASN A 192 29.64 40.27 32.85
CA ASN A 192 29.07 40.34 31.50
C ASN A 192 29.54 39.20 30.59
N SER A 193 30.73 38.63 30.80
CA SER A 193 31.24 37.53 29.99
C SER A 193 30.52 36.21 30.30
N LEU A 194 30.18 35.96 31.57
CA LEU A 194 29.39 34.80 32.01
C LEU A 194 27.95 34.87 31.49
N VAL A 195 27.36 36.07 31.45
CA VAL A 195 26.02 36.29 30.85
C VAL A 195 26.05 35.99 29.35
N GLU A 196 27.09 36.43 28.62
CA GLU A 196 27.25 36.13 27.19
C GLU A 196 27.41 34.62 26.91
N TYR A 197 28.16 33.90 27.75
CA TYR A 197 28.26 32.45 27.63
C TYR A 197 26.94 31.74 27.97
N ALA A 198 26.21 32.22 28.98
CA ALA A 198 24.88 31.73 29.32
C ALA A 198 23.92 31.90 28.13
N ASP A 199 23.88 33.07 27.50
CA ASP A 199 23.07 33.33 26.30
C ASP A 199 23.43 32.39 25.13
N LYS A 200 24.71 32.09 24.92
CA LYS A 200 25.15 31.13 23.88
C LYS A 200 24.71 29.69 24.18
N ILE A 201 24.73 29.28 25.45
CA ILE A 201 24.25 27.95 25.87
C ILE A 201 22.72 27.89 25.72
N GLU A 202 21.98 28.92 26.11
CA GLU A 202 20.51 29.02 25.92
C GLU A 202 20.14 28.81 24.45
N LEU A 203 20.80 29.57 23.57
CA LEU A 203 20.54 29.54 22.13
C LEU A 203 20.86 28.17 21.50
N SER A 204 21.88 27.49 22.03
CA SER A 204 22.26 26.14 21.60
C SER A 204 21.27 25.08 22.11
N THR A 205 20.77 25.26 23.33
CA THR A 205 19.76 24.40 23.98
C THR A 205 18.42 24.49 23.25
N HIS A 206 17.96 25.70 22.91
CA HIS A 206 16.77 25.91 22.09
C HIS A 206 16.89 25.30 20.69
N LYS A 207 18.08 25.36 20.07
CA LYS A 207 18.33 24.69 18.77
C LYS A 207 18.18 23.17 18.90
N LEU A 208 18.73 22.55 19.94
CA LEU A 208 18.63 21.10 20.15
C LEU A 208 17.18 20.67 20.44
N ASP A 209 16.47 21.43 21.29
CA ASP A 209 15.05 21.17 21.59
C ASP A 209 14.16 21.28 20.34
N LYS A 210 14.47 22.22 19.44
CA LYS A 210 13.81 22.30 18.12
C LYS A 210 14.10 21.07 17.26
N ILE A 211 15.35 20.61 17.18
CA ILE A 211 15.70 19.37 16.45
C ILE A 211 14.92 18.17 17.01
N ILE A 212 14.83 18.05 18.33
CA ILE A 212 14.07 16.98 19.00
C ILE A 212 12.59 17.05 18.65
N ARG A 213 11.98 18.25 18.68
CA ARG A 213 10.58 18.44 18.23
C ARG A 213 10.38 18.00 16.78
N ASP A 214 11.29 18.38 15.89
CA ASP A 214 11.23 18.02 14.47
C ASP A 214 11.32 16.49 14.30
N ILE A 215 12.19 15.79 15.05
CA ILE A 215 12.28 14.31 15.04
C ILE A 215 10.98 13.66 15.55
N ILE A 216 10.40 14.17 16.63
CA ILE A 216 9.12 13.67 17.15
C ILE A 216 8.01 13.86 16.12
N SER A 217 7.95 15.03 15.49
CA SER A 217 6.97 15.33 14.45
C SER A 217 7.15 14.40 13.25
N PHE A 218 8.39 14.18 12.80
CA PHE A 218 8.71 13.20 11.77
C PHE A 218 8.24 11.80 12.17
N SER A 219 8.52 11.33 13.39
CA SER A 219 8.10 10.00 13.85
C SER A 219 6.58 9.84 13.86
N LYS A 220 5.85 10.86 14.35
CA LYS A 220 4.37 10.87 14.36
C LYS A 220 3.79 10.81 12.95
N THR A 221 4.40 11.53 12.02
CA THR A 221 4.04 11.49 10.61
C THR A 221 4.40 10.12 10.03
N THR A 222 5.62 9.63 10.15
CA THR A 222 6.05 8.44 9.39
C THR A 222 5.42 7.11 9.83
N TYR A 223 5.09 6.94 11.11
CA TYR A 223 4.76 5.61 11.65
C TYR A 223 3.33 5.45 12.19
N LYS A 224 2.58 6.55 12.37
CA LYS A 224 1.20 6.49 12.88
C LYS A 224 0.23 6.09 11.77
N ASN A 225 -0.67 5.14 12.07
CA ASN A 225 -1.77 4.78 11.18
C ASN A 225 -2.63 6.01 10.84
N ILE A 226 -2.98 6.15 9.57
CA ILE A 226 -3.81 7.24 9.06
C ILE A 226 -5.22 7.09 9.65
N HIS A 227 -5.63 8.03 10.49
CA HIS A 227 -6.99 8.09 11.04
C HIS A 227 -7.81 9.15 10.30
N SER A 228 -8.79 8.72 9.50
CA SER A 228 -9.57 9.63 8.67
C SER A 228 -10.81 10.16 9.40
N GLU A 229 -10.83 11.48 9.61
CA GLU A 229 -11.93 12.21 10.21
C GLU A 229 -12.31 13.46 9.40
N LYS A 230 -13.46 14.07 9.72
CA LYS A 230 -13.94 15.26 9.02
C LYS A 230 -13.08 16.45 9.43
N ILE A 231 -12.60 17.20 8.44
CA ILE A 231 -11.75 18.38 8.68
C ILE A 231 -12.53 19.66 8.40
N ASP A 232 -12.49 20.56 9.38
CA ASP A 232 -12.84 21.96 9.20
C ASP A 232 -11.55 22.77 9.00
N PHE A 233 -11.26 23.12 7.75
CA PHE A 233 -10.04 23.82 7.38
C PHE A 233 -9.96 25.21 7.97
N GLU A 234 -11.08 25.93 8.10
CA GLU A 234 -11.05 27.30 8.63
C GLU A 234 -10.64 27.28 10.11
N SER A 235 -11.29 26.42 10.90
CA SER A 235 -10.96 26.24 12.31
C SER A 235 -9.52 25.71 12.50
N LEU A 236 -9.09 24.76 11.68
CA LEU A 236 -7.74 24.19 11.74
C LEU A 236 -6.65 25.22 11.41
N ILE A 237 -6.82 25.98 10.32
CA ILE A 237 -5.85 26.99 9.91
C ILE A 237 -5.75 28.09 10.97
N TRP A 238 -6.88 28.59 11.49
CA TRP A 238 -6.84 29.61 12.54
C TRP A 238 -6.23 29.10 13.84
N LYS A 239 -6.46 27.84 14.22
CA LYS A 239 -5.77 27.21 15.35
C LYS A 239 -4.25 27.28 15.17
N ILE A 240 -3.74 26.92 13.99
CA ILE A 240 -2.29 26.92 13.70
C ILE A 240 -1.74 28.35 13.67
N VAL A 241 -2.41 29.26 12.98
CA VAL A 241 -2.02 30.69 12.92
C VAL A 241 -1.93 31.28 14.32
N ASN A 242 -2.91 30.99 15.19
CA ASN A 242 -2.93 31.49 16.57
C ASN A 242 -1.79 30.95 17.44
N ASN A 243 -1.27 29.76 17.15
CA ASN A 243 -0.09 29.22 17.85
C ASN A 243 1.18 30.04 17.57
N HIS A 244 1.23 30.78 16.46
CA HIS A 244 2.35 31.62 16.07
C HIS A 244 2.21 33.10 16.47
N CYS A 245 1.11 33.50 17.12
CA CYS A 245 0.90 34.88 17.54
C CYS A 245 1.99 35.43 18.48
N GLY A 246 2.68 34.54 19.22
CA GLY A 246 3.78 34.88 20.11
C GLY A 246 5.15 34.95 19.43
N ASP A 247 5.26 34.61 18.14
CA ASP A 247 6.53 34.60 17.42
C ASP A 247 7.00 36.04 17.11
N ASP A 248 8.32 36.22 17.13
CA ASP A 248 8.96 37.48 16.76
C ASP A 248 8.46 37.95 15.37
N ASN A 249 8.05 39.22 15.28
CA ASN A 249 7.55 39.87 14.07
C ASN A 249 6.14 39.45 13.60
N PHE A 250 5.49 38.46 14.22
CA PHE A 250 4.12 38.07 13.83
C PHE A 250 3.15 39.25 13.85
N GLY A 251 3.25 40.12 14.87
CA GLY A 251 2.41 41.32 14.99
C GLY A 251 2.54 42.35 13.85
N LYS A 252 3.51 42.18 12.95
CA LYS A 252 3.70 43.04 11.75
C LYS A 252 3.16 42.39 10.47
N ILE A 253 2.65 41.16 10.55
CA ILE A 253 2.19 40.38 9.41
C ILE A 253 0.66 40.45 9.34
N ARG A 254 0.13 40.84 8.19
CA ARG A 254 -1.30 40.70 7.90
C ARG A 254 -1.58 39.27 7.45
N VAL A 255 -2.33 38.53 8.25
CA VAL A 255 -2.78 37.18 7.88
C VAL A 255 -4.20 37.23 7.32
N GLN A 256 -4.41 36.65 6.15
CA GLN A 256 -5.73 36.48 5.55
C GLN A 256 -5.98 35.00 5.27
N VAL A 257 -7.12 34.49 5.73
CA VAL A 257 -7.56 33.11 5.49
C VAL A 257 -8.84 33.14 4.67
N SER A 258 -8.90 32.35 3.61
CA SER A 258 -10.09 32.17 2.78
C SER A 258 -10.30 30.70 2.50
N VAL A 259 -11.47 30.18 2.90
CA VAL A 259 -11.88 28.80 2.62
C VAL A 259 -13.09 28.84 1.70
N VAL A 260 -12.98 28.18 0.55
CA VAL A 260 -13.98 28.16 -0.51
C VAL A 260 -14.38 26.72 -0.80
N GLY A 261 -15.68 26.46 -0.88
CA GLY A 261 -16.24 25.13 -1.16
C GLY A 261 -17.02 24.57 0.04
N SER A 262 -18.07 23.81 -0.25
CA SER A 262 -19.01 23.27 0.75
C SER A 262 -18.95 21.75 0.87
N SER A 263 -18.03 21.08 0.16
CA SER A 263 -17.89 19.63 0.18
C SER A 263 -17.31 19.14 1.51
N LEU A 264 -17.72 17.95 1.95
CA LEU A 264 -17.15 17.35 3.15
C LEU A 264 -15.79 16.73 2.82
N PHE A 265 -14.76 17.15 3.55
CA PHE A 265 -13.42 16.60 3.40
C PHE A 265 -13.03 15.72 4.60
N TYR A 266 -12.47 14.56 4.31
CA TYR A 266 -12.04 13.60 5.31
C TYR A 266 -10.60 13.16 5.07
N SER A 267 -9.74 13.34 6.07
CA SER A 267 -8.34 12.94 6.05
C SER A 267 -7.80 12.86 7.48
N ASP A 268 -6.49 12.70 7.63
CA ASP A 268 -5.80 12.70 8.92
C ASP A 268 -5.48 14.14 9.37
N THR A 269 -6.25 14.62 10.36
CA THR A 269 -6.15 16.00 10.87
C THR A 269 -4.79 16.27 11.50
N ASP A 270 -4.26 15.35 12.31
CA ASP A 270 -2.96 15.53 12.99
C ASP A 270 -1.85 15.75 11.96
N ARG A 271 -1.89 14.99 10.87
CA ARG A 271 -0.90 15.05 9.80
C ARG A 271 -1.01 16.33 8.98
N ILE A 272 -2.25 16.73 8.64
CA ILE A 272 -2.49 18.01 7.95
C ILE A 272 -2.06 19.18 8.85
N GLU A 273 -2.33 19.11 10.15
CA GLU A 273 -1.89 20.11 11.12
C GLU A 273 -0.36 20.24 11.10
N ILE A 274 0.38 19.13 11.13
CA ILE A 274 1.85 19.13 11.03
C ILE A 274 2.34 19.74 9.71
N ILE A 275 1.71 19.39 8.57
CA ILE A 275 2.09 19.92 7.26
C ILE A 275 1.89 21.44 7.22
N LEU A 276 0.70 21.92 7.63
CA LEU A 276 0.35 23.34 7.61
C LEU A 276 1.18 24.15 8.61
N ASP A 277 1.43 23.63 9.82
CA ASP A 277 2.31 24.25 10.82
C ASP A 277 3.71 24.49 10.24
N ASN A 278 4.30 23.48 9.59
CA ASN A 278 5.63 23.62 8.99
C ASN A 278 5.69 24.72 7.92
N LEU A 279 4.63 24.91 7.14
CA LEU A 279 4.59 25.90 6.07
C LEU A 279 4.26 27.32 6.59
N ILE A 280 3.28 27.43 7.49
CA ILE A 280 2.89 28.71 8.11
C ILE A 280 4.04 29.25 8.95
N ARG A 281 4.70 28.39 9.75
CA ARG A 281 5.89 28.77 10.51
C ARG A 281 7.02 29.26 9.62
N ASN A 282 7.23 28.65 8.45
CA ASN A 282 8.23 29.14 7.49
C ASN A 282 7.86 30.53 6.95
N ALA A 283 6.58 30.76 6.61
CA ALA A 283 6.11 32.06 6.15
C ALA A 283 6.30 33.16 7.21
N VAL A 284 6.06 32.86 8.49
CA VAL A 284 6.32 33.79 9.61
C VAL A 284 7.83 34.01 9.79
N GLN A 285 8.62 32.94 9.79
CA GLN A 285 10.06 33.00 10.07
C GLN A 285 10.86 33.76 9.00
N PHE A 286 10.45 33.65 7.74
CA PHE A 286 11.15 34.24 6.59
C PHE A 286 10.52 35.55 6.09
N VAL A 287 9.74 36.20 6.96
CA VAL A 287 9.22 37.54 6.71
C VAL A 287 10.36 38.52 6.44
N ASP A 288 10.19 39.38 5.43
CA ASP A 288 11.12 40.46 5.15
C ASP A 288 10.73 41.70 5.97
N ILE A 289 11.44 41.90 7.08
CA ILE A 289 11.20 43.02 8.01
C ILE A 289 11.41 44.41 7.38
N ASN A 290 12.03 44.49 6.20
CA ASN A 290 12.22 45.76 5.50
C ASN A 290 10.99 46.17 4.69
N LYS A 291 10.02 45.27 4.48
CA LYS A 291 8.79 45.58 3.76
C LYS A 291 7.78 46.27 4.67
N ALA A 292 7.22 47.38 4.18
CA ALA A 292 6.20 48.16 4.91
C ALA A 292 4.91 47.36 5.19
N HIS A 293 4.58 46.39 4.33
CA HIS A 293 3.38 45.56 4.44
C HIS A 293 3.72 44.09 4.22
N SER A 294 4.00 43.38 5.32
CA SER A 294 4.17 41.92 5.30
C SER A 294 2.81 41.22 5.32
N PHE A 295 2.62 40.17 4.54
CA PHE A 295 1.39 39.40 4.49
C PHE A 295 1.63 37.90 4.38
N ILE A 296 0.63 37.14 4.85
CA ILE A 296 0.46 35.71 4.59
C ILE A 296 -1.00 35.50 4.17
N ASN A 297 -1.21 35.02 2.96
CA ASN A 297 -2.52 34.70 2.41
C ASN A 297 -2.65 33.18 2.31
N ILE A 298 -3.67 32.62 2.97
CA ILE A 298 -3.96 31.19 2.98
C ILE A 298 -5.30 30.98 2.30
N THR A 299 -5.28 30.36 1.12
CA THR A 299 -6.49 30.05 0.35
C THR A 299 -6.69 28.54 0.33
N THR A 300 -7.90 28.07 0.67
CA THR A 300 -8.24 26.65 0.67
C THR A 300 -9.47 26.42 -0.20
N LEU A 301 -9.33 25.61 -1.25
CA LEU A 301 -10.41 25.20 -2.14
C LEU A 301 -10.78 23.74 -1.84
N VAL A 302 -11.96 23.53 -1.27
CA VAL A 302 -12.47 22.21 -0.89
C VAL A 302 -13.46 21.71 -1.94
N SER A 303 -13.12 20.59 -2.58
CA SER A 303 -13.99 19.89 -3.52
C SER A 303 -14.36 18.49 -2.99
N ALA A 304 -15.22 17.78 -3.72
CA ALA A 304 -15.64 16.44 -3.34
C ALA A 304 -14.48 15.43 -3.34
N ASP A 305 -13.52 15.59 -4.25
CA ASP A 305 -12.45 14.63 -4.50
C ASP A 305 -11.09 15.05 -3.95
N THR A 306 -10.84 16.35 -3.84
CA THR A 306 -9.55 16.90 -3.44
C THR A 306 -9.73 18.22 -2.70
N VAL A 307 -8.75 18.57 -1.88
CA VAL A 307 -8.55 19.93 -1.37
C VAL A 307 -7.27 20.49 -1.93
N VAL A 308 -7.28 21.78 -2.27
CA VAL A 308 -6.08 22.53 -2.65
C VAL A 308 -5.87 23.63 -1.62
N VAL A 309 -4.69 23.66 -0.99
CA VAL A 309 -4.31 24.70 -0.04
C VAL A 309 -3.13 25.48 -0.60
N GLU A 310 -3.26 26.79 -0.69
CA GLU A 310 -2.23 27.71 -1.18
C GLU A 310 -1.84 28.65 -0.03
N ILE A 311 -0.55 28.67 0.30
CA ILE A 311 0.03 29.54 1.32
C ILE A 311 1.01 30.48 0.60
N HIS A 312 0.63 31.74 0.51
CA HIS A 312 1.38 32.78 -0.18
C HIS A 312 1.89 33.81 0.83
N ASP A 313 3.21 33.97 0.91
CA ASP A 313 3.88 35.02 1.67
C ASP A 313 4.61 36.00 0.75
N ASN A 314 4.84 37.22 1.22
CA ASN A 314 5.76 38.15 0.59
C ASN A 314 7.07 38.31 1.36
N GLY A 315 7.63 37.21 1.88
CA GLY A 315 8.91 37.22 2.58
C GLY A 315 10.11 37.44 1.68
N ILE A 316 11.27 36.93 2.11
CA ILE A 316 12.55 37.05 1.38
C ILE A 316 12.61 36.22 0.09
N GLY A 317 11.71 35.24 -0.08
CA GLY A 317 11.68 34.33 -1.21
C GLY A 317 12.82 33.30 -1.25
N ILE A 318 12.77 32.41 -2.25
CA ILE A 318 13.65 31.26 -2.43
C ILE A 318 14.17 31.29 -3.87
N ALA A 319 15.49 31.16 -4.05
CA ALA A 319 16.07 31.06 -5.38
C ALA A 319 15.70 29.73 -6.06
N ARG A 320 15.36 29.79 -7.36
CA ARG A 320 14.86 28.66 -8.16
C ARG A 320 15.76 27.41 -8.09
N GLN A 321 17.07 27.60 -8.04
CA GLN A 321 18.04 26.50 -7.93
C GLN A 321 17.87 25.62 -6.68
N TYR A 322 17.14 26.10 -5.67
CA TYR A 322 16.93 25.37 -4.42
C TYR A 322 15.61 24.61 -4.37
N PHE A 323 14.69 24.75 -5.33
CA PHE A 323 13.32 24.21 -5.23
C PHE A 323 13.26 22.71 -4.99
N GLU A 324 14.17 21.93 -5.59
CA GLU A 324 14.24 20.49 -5.33
C GLU A 324 14.91 20.19 -3.99
N SER A 325 15.96 20.93 -3.66
CA SER A 325 16.78 20.66 -2.47
C SER A 325 16.14 21.10 -1.16
N ILE A 326 15.24 22.10 -1.16
CA ILE A 326 14.56 22.57 0.07
C ILE A 326 13.70 21.50 0.74
N PHE A 327 13.33 20.45 0.01
CA PHE A 327 12.61 19.31 0.54
C PHE A 327 13.53 18.18 1.02
N ASN A 328 14.85 18.29 0.89
CA ASN A 328 15.78 17.28 1.37
C ASN A 328 15.98 17.39 2.89
N MET A 329 16.18 16.24 3.53
CA MET A 329 16.45 16.16 4.96
C MET A 329 17.69 16.99 5.34
N PHE A 330 17.58 17.81 6.39
CA PHE A 330 18.63 18.70 6.91
C PHE A 330 19.08 19.83 5.96
N TYR A 331 18.40 20.02 4.83
CA TYR A 331 18.78 21.07 3.89
C TYR A 331 18.37 22.46 4.37
N LYS A 332 19.24 23.44 4.11
CA LYS A 332 19.01 24.86 4.40
C LYS A 332 19.49 25.71 3.23
N ALA A 333 18.59 26.49 2.65
CA ALA A 333 18.93 27.44 1.58
C ALA A 333 19.77 28.63 2.08
N THR A 334 19.69 28.95 3.39
CA THR A 334 20.44 30.05 4.00
C THR A 334 20.96 29.67 5.39
N VAL A 335 22.16 30.16 5.72
CA VAL A 335 22.80 29.97 7.04
C VAL A 335 22.02 30.68 8.15
N HIS A 336 21.24 31.71 7.80
CA HIS A 336 20.39 32.46 8.72
C HIS A 336 19.07 31.75 9.08
N SER A 337 18.78 30.59 8.49
CA SER A 337 17.58 29.81 8.84
C SER A 337 17.68 29.24 10.26
N LYS A 338 16.75 29.68 11.14
CA LYS A 338 16.57 29.14 12.49
C LYS A 338 15.85 27.79 12.38
N GLY A 339 16.55 26.65 12.44
CA GLY A 339 15.91 25.31 12.39
C GLY A 339 16.84 24.16 12.08
N ALA A 340 16.36 22.92 12.11
CA ALA A 340 17.14 21.72 11.77
C ALA A 340 17.25 21.48 10.25
N GLY A 341 16.39 22.10 9.44
CA GLY A 341 16.23 21.76 8.02
C GLY A 341 15.31 20.54 7.80
N LEU A 342 14.47 20.20 8.78
CA LEU A 342 13.55 19.05 8.70
C LEU A 342 12.11 19.44 8.33
N GLY A 343 11.70 20.70 8.53
CA GLY A 343 10.28 21.07 8.44
C GLY A 343 9.64 20.83 7.06
N LEU A 344 10.30 21.27 5.98
CA LEU A 344 9.80 21.05 4.62
C LEU A 344 9.87 19.58 4.20
N TYR A 345 10.88 18.85 4.67
CA TYR A 345 10.97 17.41 4.48
C TYR A 345 9.78 16.69 5.16
N ILE A 346 9.46 17.03 6.41
CA ILE A 346 8.31 16.49 7.15
C ILE A 346 7.00 16.81 6.44
N ALA A 347 6.85 18.04 5.92
CA ALA A 347 5.67 18.43 5.15
C ALA A 347 5.52 17.61 3.86
N LYS A 348 6.63 17.36 3.15
CA LYS A 348 6.65 16.53 1.93
C LYS A 348 6.31 15.07 2.22
N GLU A 349 6.97 14.45 3.19
CA GLU A 349 6.67 13.07 3.61
C GLU A 349 5.22 12.93 4.08
N GLY A 350 4.75 13.91 4.86
CA GLY A 350 3.38 13.93 5.36
C GLY A 350 2.34 14.00 4.25
N ILE A 351 2.55 14.84 3.23
CA ILE A 351 1.59 14.96 2.13
C ILE A 351 1.62 13.76 1.18
N GLU A 352 2.79 13.18 0.93
CA GLU A 352 2.94 11.98 0.10
C GLU A 352 2.24 10.78 0.74
N GLN A 353 2.31 10.64 2.06
CA GLN A 353 1.58 9.61 2.80
C GLN A 353 0.05 9.78 2.75
N LEU A 354 -0.43 11.00 2.51
CA LEU A 354 -1.85 11.28 2.24
C LEU A 354 -2.23 11.06 0.76
N GLY A 355 -1.29 10.63 -0.08
CA GLY A 355 -1.47 10.52 -1.54
C GLY A 355 -1.58 11.87 -2.24
N GLY A 356 -1.12 12.95 -1.59
CA GLY A 356 -1.13 14.31 -2.10
C GLY A 356 0.18 14.74 -2.74
N SER A 357 0.27 16.01 -3.10
CA SER A 357 1.49 16.64 -3.63
C SER A 357 1.70 18.04 -3.07
N ILE A 358 2.97 18.45 -2.97
CA ILE A 358 3.41 19.79 -2.60
C ILE A 358 4.27 20.37 -3.71
N SER A 359 4.07 21.65 -4.02
CA SER A 359 4.89 22.41 -4.97
C SER A 359 5.21 23.79 -4.41
N VAL A 360 6.29 24.39 -4.90
CA VAL A 360 6.71 25.75 -4.55
C VAL A 360 6.88 26.58 -5.81
N ASN A 361 6.44 27.82 -5.76
CA ASN A 361 6.83 28.86 -6.69
C ASN A 361 7.30 30.08 -5.88
N SER A 362 8.46 30.64 -6.20
CA SER A 362 9.06 31.69 -5.38
C SER A 362 10.07 32.50 -6.18
N GLU A 363 10.21 33.77 -5.81
CA GLU A 363 11.21 34.67 -6.36
C GLU A 363 11.86 35.47 -5.22
N VAL A 364 13.18 35.59 -5.28
CA VAL A 364 13.97 36.30 -4.25
C VAL A 364 13.51 37.74 -4.17
N GLY A 365 13.16 38.20 -2.96
CA GLY A 365 12.65 39.53 -2.70
C GLY A 365 11.15 39.71 -2.95
N PHE A 366 10.45 38.74 -3.57
CA PHE A 366 9.00 38.81 -3.81
C PHE A 366 8.19 37.91 -2.90
N GLY A 367 8.76 36.79 -2.42
CA GLY A 367 8.11 35.88 -1.48
C GLY A 367 7.95 34.47 -2.04
N SER A 368 7.11 33.66 -1.40
CA SER A 368 6.92 32.25 -1.76
C SER A 368 5.44 31.86 -1.78
N LEU A 369 5.09 30.97 -2.71
CA LEU A 369 3.79 30.32 -2.81
C LEU A 369 4.00 28.82 -2.69
N PHE A 370 3.56 28.25 -1.58
CA PHE A 370 3.44 26.80 -1.42
C PHE A 370 2.03 26.36 -1.78
N LYS A 371 1.92 25.33 -2.62
CA LYS A 371 0.65 24.76 -3.05
C LYS A 371 0.61 23.28 -2.70
N LEU A 372 -0.42 22.90 -1.95
CA LEU A 372 -0.74 21.55 -1.53
C LEU A 372 -1.96 21.05 -2.30
N SER A 373 -1.93 19.79 -2.70
CA SER A 373 -3.11 19.08 -3.20
C SER A 373 -3.26 17.78 -2.44
N ILE A 374 -4.40 17.57 -1.77
CA ILE A 374 -4.64 16.38 -0.94
C ILE A 374 -5.94 15.71 -1.42
N PRO A 375 -5.91 14.42 -1.76
CA PRO A 375 -7.13 13.70 -2.13
C PRO A 375 -8.02 13.49 -0.89
N ASN A 376 -9.32 13.53 -1.11
CA ASN A 376 -10.31 13.16 -0.11
C ASN A 376 -10.25 11.65 0.13
N SER A 377 -10.39 11.21 1.37
CA SER A 377 -10.41 9.78 1.69
C SER A 377 -11.55 9.04 0.97
N PRO A 378 -11.43 7.71 0.77
CA PRO A 378 -12.51 6.91 0.20
C PRO A 378 -13.85 7.09 0.95
N LYS A 379 -13.80 7.25 2.28
CA LYS A 379 -14.95 7.54 3.12
C LYS A 379 -15.59 8.88 2.76
N GLY A 380 -14.80 9.94 2.63
CA GLY A 380 -15.29 11.26 2.23
C GLY A 380 -15.92 11.28 0.85
N LYS A 381 -15.28 10.62 -0.14
CA LYS A 381 -15.82 10.47 -1.50
C LYS A 381 -17.17 9.77 -1.53
N LEU A 382 -17.33 8.69 -0.76
CA LEU A 382 -18.60 7.95 -0.65
C LEU A 382 -19.71 8.81 -0.02
N ILE A 383 -19.40 9.60 1.00
CA ILE A 383 -20.37 10.50 1.66
C ILE A 383 -20.83 11.59 0.69
N ASN A 384 -19.89 12.26 0.00
CA ASN A 384 -20.22 13.31 -0.97
C ASN A 384 -21.08 12.76 -2.12
N ARG A 385 -20.76 11.56 -2.62
CA ARG A 385 -21.56 10.89 -3.67
C ARG A 385 -22.98 10.58 -3.20
N LYS A 386 -23.18 10.15 -1.95
CA LYS A 386 -24.53 9.95 -1.38
C LYS A 386 -25.32 11.25 -1.28
N GLN A 387 -24.67 12.35 -0.87
CA GLN A 387 -25.34 13.66 -0.79
C GLN A 387 -25.77 14.18 -2.17
N GLN A 388 -24.91 14.03 -3.19
CA GLN A 388 -25.25 14.42 -4.56
C GLN A 388 -26.42 13.61 -5.13
N LEU A 389 -26.45 12.29 -4.90
CA LEU A 389 -27.57 11.44 -5.34
C LEU A 389 -28.89 11.80 -4.64
N ASN A 390 -28.84 12.15 -3.36
CA ASN A 390 -30.04 12.57 -2.61
C ASN A 390 -30.55 13.95 -3.05
N GLN A 391 -29.65 14.86 -3.45
CA GLN A 391 -30.04 16.17 -4.00
C GLN A 391 -30.58 16.09 -5.43
N ALA A 392 -30.14 15.11 -6.22
CA ALA A 392 -30.63 14.86 -7.57
C ALA A 392 -31.96 14.09 -7.62
N ALA A 393 -32.37 13.50 -6.49
CA ALA A 393 -33.62 12.75 -6.34
C ALA A 393 -34.79 13.61 -5.81
N ILE A 394 -34.54 14.89 -5.55
CA ILE A 394 -35.51 15.94 -5.18
C ILE A 394 -35.62 16.88 -6.38
#